data_AF-A0A5C9ABU2-F1
#
_entry.id   AF-A0A5C9ABU2-F1
#
_cell.length_a   1.000
_cell.length_b   1.000
_cell.length_c   1.000
_cell.angle_alpha   90.00
_cell.angle_beta   90.00
_cell.angle_gamma   90.00
#
_symmetry.space_group_name_H-M   'P 1'
#
loop_
_entity.id
_entity.type
_entity.pdbx_description
1 polymer ?
#
loop_
_entity_poly.entity_id
_entity_poly.type
_entity_poly.pdbx_seq_one_letter_code
_entity_poly.pdbx_strand_id
1 'polypeptide(L)' 'MNPSIVKRCLVGAVLAIAATLPGFQQLHTSVEGLKLIADYEGCRLQPYQCSAGVW' A
#
# COMPACT_ATOMS: atom_id res chain seq x y z
N MET A 1 -4.07 -23.04 -20.58
CA MET A 1 -4.07 -21.73 -19.89
C MET A 1 -2.99 -21.79 -18.84
N ASN A 2 -1.87 -21.10 -19.06
CA ASN A 2 -0.79 -21.00 -18.06
C ASN A 2 -1.38 -20.23 -16.87
N PRO A 3 -1.38 -20.77 -15.62
CA PRO A 3 -1.86 -20.01 -14.48
C PRO A 3 -0.89 -18.85 -14.27
N SER A 4 -1.22 -17.70 -14.86
CA SER A 4 -0.59 -16.44 -14.48
C SER A 4 -0.97 -16.24 -13.03
N ILE A 5 -0.03 -16.45 -12.11
CA ILE A 5 -0.13 -15.92 -10.76
C ILE A 5 -0.25 -14.41 -10.95
N VAL A 6 -1.49 -13.89 -10.92
CA VAL A 6 -1.75 -12.47 -10.98
C VAL A 6 -1.08 -11.89 -9.74
N LYS A 7 0.09 -11.27 -9.92
CA LYS A 7 0.75 -10.53 -8.85
C LYS A 7 -0.19 -9.37 -8.51
N ARG A 8 -0.79 -9.41 -7.33
CA ARG A 8 -1.65 -8.35 -6.80
C ARG A 8 -0.94 -7.73 -5.61
N CYS A 9 -0.98 -6.41 -5.52
CA CYS A 9 -0.68 -5.79 -4.24
C CYS A 9 -1.86 -5.94 -3.30
N LEU A 10 -1.57 -6.18 -2.01
CA LEU A 10 -2.56 -6.26 -0.95
C LEU A 10 -2.22 -5.21 0.11
N VAL A 11 -3.09 -4.21 0.28
CA VAL A 11 -2.96 -3.14 1.28
C VAL A 11 -2.73 -3.72 2.68
N GLY A 12 -3.51 -4.74 3.07
CA GLY A 12 -3.36 -5.38 4.38
C GLY A 12 -1.99 -6.01 4.60
N ALA A 13 -1.39 -6.60 3.55
CA ALA A 13 -0.04 -7.16 3.65
C ALA A 13 1.02 -6.06 3.81
N VAL A 14 0.89 -4.96 3.06
CA VAL A 14 1.77 -3.80 3.17
C VAL A 14 1.70 -3.18 4.57
N LEU A 15 0.50 -2.98 5.11
CA LEU A 15 0.30 -2.44 6.46
C LEU A 15 0.82 -3.38 7.55
N ALA A 16 0.64 -4.70 7.39
CA ALA A 16 1.20 -5.68 8.32
C ALA A 16 2.74 -5.62 8.35
N ILE A 17 3.38 -5.47 7.19
CA ILE A 17 4.84 -5.28 7.11
C ILE A 17 5.25 -3.94 7.73
N ALA A 18 4.52 -2.85 7.46
CA ALA A 18 4.81 -1.55 8.05
C ALA A 18 4.77 -1.59 9.59
N ALA A 19 3.83 -2.34 10.16
CA ALA A 19 3.71 -2.53 11.61
C ALA A 19 4.90 -3.25 12.26
N THR A 20 5.76 -3.94 11.48
CA THR A 20 6.98 -4.58 12.00
C THR A 20 8.21 -3.69 11.94
N LEU A 21 8.13 -2.52 11.29
CA LEU A 21 9.28 -1.63 11.11
C LEU A 21 9.63 -0.90 12.42
N PRO A 22 10.93 -0.73 12.74
CA PRO A 22 11.36 0.16 13.81
C PRO A 22 10.86 1.58 13.55
N GLY A 23 10.17 2.17 14.52
CA GLY A 23 9.61 3.51 14.39
C GLY A 23 8.13 3.57 13.99
N PHE A 24 7.46 2.44 13.73
CA PHE A 24 6.00 2.44 13.51
C PHE A 24 5.23 3.14 14.64
N GLN A 25 5.70 3.00 15.89
CA GLN A 25 5.14 3.65 17.07
C GLN A 25 5.32 5.18 17.10
N GLN A 26 6.12 5.75 16.20
CA GLN A 26 6.29 7.20 16.06
C GLN A 26 5.26 7.81 15.11
N LEU A 27 4.48 6.97 14.41
CA LEU A 27 3.41 7.46 13.55
C LEU A 27 2.28 8.05 14.40
N HIS A 28 1.86 9.26 14.07
CA HIS A 28 0.71 9.90 14.70
C HIS A 28 -0.61 9.45 14.07
N THR A 29 -0.55 8.85 12.88
CA THR A 29 -1.71 8.30 12.17
C THR A 29 -2.11 6.97 12.79
N SER A 30 -3.38 6.82 13.19
CA SER A 30 -3.89 5.55 13.70
C SER A 30 -3.89 4.45 12.64
N VAL A 31 -4.05 3.20 13.06
CA VAL A 31 -4.14 2.05 12.14
C VAL A 31 -5.31 2.20 11.16
N GLU A 32 -6.44 2.70 11.63
CA GLU A 32 -7.61 2.99 10.81
C GLU A 32 -7.34 4.12 9.81
N GLY A 33 -6.59 5.15 10.22
CA GLY A 33 -6.15 6.22 9.34
C GLY A 33 -5.21 5.71 8.24
N LEU A 34 -4.27 4.83 8.58
CA LEU A 34 -3.39 4.20 7.60
C LEU A 34 -4.16 3.33 6.61
N LYS A 35 -5.17 2.58 7.09
CA LYS A 35 -6.08 1.83 6.23
C LYS A 35 -6.85 2.75 5.27
N LEU A 36 -7.41 3.85 5.77
CA LEU A 36 -8.14 4.82 4.96
C LEU A 36 -7.26 5.38 3.83
N ILE A 37 -6.04 5.80 4.16
CA ILE A 37 -5.07 6.31 3.18
C ILE A 37 -4.77 5.25 2.11
N ALA A 38 -4.42 4.03 2.55
CA ALA A 38 -4.04 2.97 1.63
C ALA A 38 -5.18 2.46 0.75
N ASP A 39 -6.43 2.49 1.25
CA ASP A 39 -7.61 2.17 0.45
C ASP A 39 -7.93 3.28 -0.58
N TYR A 40 -7.66 4.55 -0.24
CA TYR A 40 -7.90 5.70 -1.14
C TYR A 40 -6.86 5.80 -2.27
N GLU A 41 -5.57 5.72 -1.92
CA GLU A 41 -4.48 5.73 -2.91
C GLU A 41 -4.40 4.41 -3.71
N GLY A 42 -4.87 3.33 -3.09
CA GLY A 42 -4.76 1.98 -3.61
C GLY A 42 -3.34 1.42 -3.51
N CYS A 43 -3.14 0.22 -4.04
CA CYS A 43 -1.80 -0.37 -4.15
C CYS A 43 -1.53 -0.96 -5.53
N ARG A 44 -0.40 -0.59 -6.11
CA ARG A 44 0.00 -0.95 -7.48
C ARG A 44 1.40 -1.54 -7.49
N LEU A 45 1.60 -2.58 -8.29
CA LEU A 45 2.91 -3.22 -8.50
C LEU A 45 3.64 -2.66 -9.73
N GLN A 46 2.96 -1.84 -10.53
CA GLN A 46 3.51 -1.17 -11.69
C GLN A 46 3.49 0.34 -11.43
N PRO A 47 4.54 1.07 -11.83
CA PRO A 47 4.55 2.52 -11.76
C PRO A 47 3.41 3.09 -12.61
N TYR A 48 2.88 4.23 -12.20
CA TYR A 48 1.81 4.91 -12.91
C TYR A 48 2.01 6.42 -12.79
N GLN A 49 1.61 7.16 -13.83
CA GLN A 49 1.61 8.61 -13.78
C GLN A 49 0.33 9.09 -13.10
N CYS A 50 0.45 9.97 -12.10
CA CYS A 50 -0.69 10.58 -11.43
C CYS A 50 -1.36 11.64 -12.33
N SER A 51 -2.53 12.14 -11.92
CA SER A 51 -3.28 13.16 -12.68
C SER A 51 -2.53 14.48 -12.85
N ALA A 52 -1.54 14.76 -12.00
CA ALA A 52 -0.65 15.91 -12.12
C ALA A 52 0.51 15.68 -13.10
N GLY A 53 0.56 14.53 -13.79
CA GLY A 53 1.61 14.21 -14.75
C GLY A 53 2.93 13.76 -14.11
N VAL A 54 2.94 13.39 -12.84
CA VAL A 54 4.14 12.96 -12.10
C VAL A 54 4.14 11.43 -11.97
N TRP A 55 5.32 10.82 -12.08
CA TRP A 55 5.53 9.38 -11.90
C TRP A 55 5.67 8.97 -10.44
#